data_AF-A0A5J5AJK6-F1
#
_entry.id   AF-A0A5J5AJK6-F1
#
_cell.length_a   1.000
_cell.length_b   1.000
_cell.length_c   1.000
_cell.angle_alpha   90.00
_cell.angle_beta   90.00
_cell.angle_gamma   90.00
#
_symmetry.space_group_name_H-M   'P 1'
#
loop_
_entity.id
_entity.type
_entity.pdbx_description
1 polymer ?
#
loop_
_entity_poly.entity_id
_entity_poly.type
_entity_poly.pdbx_seq_one_letter_code
_entity_poly.pdbx_strand_id
1 'polypeptide(L)'
;MSSSDRIELSVDPGTWDPMDEDMVSLDPIEFHSEEEPYKDRIDSYQRKTGLTEAVQTGIGQLNGIPIAIGVMDFQFMGGSMGSVVGEKITRLIEYATNKFLPLIIVCASGGARMQEGSLSLMQMAKISSALYDYQSNKKLFYVSILTSPTTGGVTASFGMLGDIIIAEPNAYIAFAGKRVIEQTLNKTVPEGSQAAEYLFQKGLFDLIVPRNLLKGALSSGYDRFDRKEGIVCIFRWGFPGKNRRIFLRFLIKDIQSVRIEVKEGIYARRVLYMEIRGQGAIPLTRTDENLTPGEMEQKAAELAYFLRVPIEQGYENPREATGRIVCANCHLANKPVDIEVPQAVLPDTVFEAVVRIPYDMQLKQVLANGKKGALNVGAVLILPEGFELAPPDRISPEMKEKIGNLSFQSYRPNKKNILVIGPVPGQKYSEITFPILSPDPATKKDVHFLKYPIYVGGNRGRGQIYP
;
A
#
# COMPACT_ATOMS: atom_id res chain seq x y z
N MET A 1 -12.37 27.21 0.53
CA MET A 1 -11.80 26.98 1.87
C MET A 1 -10.63 27.94 1.97
N SER A 2 -10.56 28.71 3.05
CA SER A 2 -9.43 29.60 3.29
C SER A 2 -8.18 28.81 3.65
N SER A 3 -7.03 29.44 3.58
CA SER A 3 -5.77 28.89 4.09
C SER A 3 -5.83 28.62 5.60
N SER A 4 -6.53 29.45 6.38
CA SER A 4 -6.69 29.24 7.84
C SER A 4 -7.50 27.98 8.16
N ASP A 5 -8.67 27.80 7.52
CA ASP A 5 -9.47 26.58 7.67
C ASP A 5 -8.64 25.34 7.30
N ARG A 6 -7.80 25.47 6.25
CA ARG A 6 -6.95 24.39 5.78
C ARG A 6 -5.87 24.03 6.79
N ILE A 7 -5.24 25.02 7.42
CA ILE A 7 -4.24 24.80 8.46
C ILE A 7 -4.88 24.05 9.63
N GLU A 8 -6.02 24.52 10.13
CA GLU A 8 -6.75 23.88 11.25
C GLU A 8 -7.11 22.41 10.97
N LEU A 9 -7.47 22.09 9.71
CA LEU A 9 -7.75 20.72 9.30
C LEU A 9 -6.50 19.85 9.13
N SER A 10 -5.32 20.46 8.89
CA SER A 10 -4.10 19.75 8.52
C SER A 10 -3.20 19.47 9.73
N VAL A 11 -3.16 20.39 10.71
CA VAL A 11 -2.31 20.28 11.90
C VAL A 11 -3.12 19.92 13.15
N ASP A 12 -2.44 19.59 14.25
CA ASP A 12 -3.06 19.27 15.52
C ASP A 12 -3.54 20.55 16.22
N PRO A 13 -4.72 20.54 16.88
CA PRO A 13 -5.25 21.72 17.54
C PRO A 13 -4.26 22.34 18.53
N GLY A 14 -4.08 23.66 18.46
CA GLY A 14 -3.19 24.41 19.35
C GLY A 14 -1.69 24.26 19.07
N THR A 15 -1.30 23.66 17.94
CA THR A 15 0.12 23.45 17.58
C THR A 15 0.64 24.37 16.48
N TRP A 16 -0.23 25.17 15.87
CA TRP A 16 0.14 26.11 14.81
C TRP A 16 1.01 27.25 15.37
N ASP A 17 2.20 27.38 14.79
CA ASP A 17 3.18 28.42 15.09
C ASP A 17 3.55 29.13 13.77
N PRO A 18 2.91 30.27 13.45
CA PRO A 18 3.08 30.94 12.16
C PRO A 18 4.45 31.59 12.02
N MET A 19 4.91 31.73 10.77
CA MET A 19 6.18 32.34 10.40
C MET A 19 5.97 33.51 9.44
N ASP A 20 6.75 34.58 9.64
CA ASP A 20 6.83 35.74 8.74
C ASP A 20 5.45 36.35 8.43
N GLU A 21 4.59 36.49 9.45
CA GLU A 21 3.21 37.01 9.29
C GLU A 21 3.18 38.48 8.86
N ASP A 22 4.18 39.26 9.28
CA ASP A 22 4.32 40.69 9.01
C ASP A 22 4.96 41.03 7.65
N MET A 23 5.35 40.01 6.88
CA MET A 23 5.95 40.21 5.56
C MET A 23 4.88 40.61 4.52
N VAL A 24 5.08 41.78 3.90
CA VAL A 24 4.13 42.38 2.94
C VAL A 24 4.80 42.72 1.61
N SER A 25 4.00 42.67 0.54
CA SER A 25 4.45 42.96 -0.82
C SER A 25 4.66 44.47 -1.02
N LEU A 26 5.69 44.82 -1.80
CA LEU A 26 5.93 46.19 -2.28
C LEU A 26 5.63 46.27 -3.78
N ASP A 27 5.73 47.48 -4.35
CA ASP A 27 5.64 47.71 -5.80
C ASP A 27 7.03 48.03 -6.38
N PRO A 28 7.90 47.02 -6.58
CA PRO A 28 9.29 47.23 -6.96
C PRO A 28 9.48 47.70 -8.41
N ILE A 29 8.45 47.57 -9.25
CA ILE A 29 8.51 47.95 -10.68
C ILE A 29 7.59 49.12 -11.01
N GLU A 30 7.01 49.76 -9.98
CA GLU A 30 6.04 50.86 -10.13
C GLU A 30 4.96 50.52 -11.15
N PHE A 31 4.29 49.38 -10.96
CA PHE A 31 3.39 48.81 -11.95
C PHE A 31 2.21 49.75 -12.24
N HIS A 32 2.21 50.33 -13.44
CA HIS A 32 1.13 51.18 -13.92
C HIS A 32 -0.03 50.36 -14.47
N SER A 33 -1.23 50.55 -13.91
CA SER A 33 -2.49 50.02 -14.40
C SER A 33 -3.48 51.16 -14.65
N GLU A 34 -4.26 51.06 -15.72
CA GLU A 34 -5.35 52.01 -16.01
C GLU A 34 -6.56 51.83 -15.07
N GLU A 35 -6.68 50.67 -14.42
CA GLU A 35 -7.79 50.36 -13.51
C GLU A 35 -7.49 50.77 -12.07
N GLU A 36 -6.46 50.17 -11.47
CA GLU A 36 -6.13 50.35 -10.05
C GLU A 36 -4.63 50.13 -9.79
N PRO A 37 -3.95 51.02 -9.04
CA PRO A 37 -2.56 50.83 -8.64
C PRO A 37 -2.31 49.47 -7.95
N TYR A 38 -1.13 48.89 -8.15
CA TYR A 38 -0.82 47.57 -7.57
C TYR A 38 -0.91 47.56 -6.03
N LYS A 39 -0.44 48.64 -5.39
CA LYS A 39 -0.52 48.80 -3.93
C LYS A 39 -1.95 48.77 -3.41
N ASP A 40 -2.87 49.49 -4.07
CA ASP A 40 -4.27 49.54 -3.67
C ASP A 40 -4.95 48.18 -3.83
N ARG A 41 -4.59 47.43 -4.89
CA ARG A 41 -5.02 46.04 -5.06
C ARG A 41 -4.56 45.15 -3.91
N ILE A 42 -3.28 45.23 -3.51
CA ILE A 42 -2.76 44.47 -2.36
C ILE A 42 -3.58 44.83 -1.11
N ASP A 43 -3.70 46.11 -0.79
CA ASP A 43 -4.41 46.59 0.40
C ASP A 43 -5.89 46.16 0.42
N SER A 44 -6.53 46.10 -0.76
CA SER A 44 -7.90 45.60 -0.93
C SER A 44 -8.00 44.10 -0.60
N TYR A 45 -7.09 43.27 -1.14
CA TYR A 45 -7.08 41.84 -0.85
C TYR A 45 -6.70 41.54 0.60
N GLN A 46 -5.74 42.27 1.18
CA GLN A 46 -5.38 42.14 2.60
C GLN A 46 -6.58 42.42 3.51
N ARG A 47 -7.35 43.49 3.25
CA ARG A 47 -8.59 43.78 3.99
C ARG A 47 -9.66 42.71 3.79
N LYS A 48 -9.76 42.14 2.58
CA LYS A 48 -10.77 41.15 2.24
C LYS A 48 -10.50 39.78 2.88
N THR A 49 -9.25 39.33 2.89
CA THR A 49 -8.88 37.99 3.36
C THR A 49 -8.36 37.98 4.80
N GLY A 50 -7.91 39.13 5.31
CA GLY A 50 -7.20 39.22 6.58
C GLY A 50 -5.77 38.67 6.52
N LEU A 51 -5.24 38.37 5.33
CA LEU A 51 -3.90 37.82 5.13
C LEU A 51 -2.96 38.91 4.63
N THR A 52 -1.67 38.82 4.95
CA THR A 52 -0.65 39.74 4.41
C THR A 52 -0.26 39.42 2.96
N GLU A 53 -0.36 38.15 2.54
CA GLU A 53 -0.12 37.70 1.17
C GLU A 53 -0.78 36.32 0.91
N ALA A 54 -0.70 35.82 -0.32
CA ALA A 54 -1.29 34.58 -0.82
C ALA A 54 -0.72 33.26 -0.26
N VAL A 55 0.09 33.29 0.80
CA VAL A 55 0.57 32.08 1.48
C VAL A 55 0.75 32.29 2.97
N GLN A 56 0.25 31.34 3.74
CA GLN A 56 0.55 31.20 5.16
C GLN A 56 1.61 30.10 5.34
N THR A 57 2.61 30.35 6.17
CA THR A 57 3.73 29.43 6.42
C THR A 57 3.96 29.33 7.92
N GLY A 58 4.34 28.16 8.41
CA GLY A 58 4.56 27.96 9.82
C GLY A 58 4.87 26.52 10.18
N ILE A 59 4.98 26.28 11.49
CA ILE A 59 5.21 24.96 12.08
C ILE A 59 3.90 24.47 12.69
N GLY A 60 3.67 23.18 12.59
CA GLY A 60 2.56 22.52 13.26
C GLY A 60 2.92 21.10 13.65
N GLN A 61 2.01 20.41 14.33
CA GLN A 61 2.14 18.98 14.53
C GLN A 61 1.11 18.23 13.69
N LEU A 62 1.49 17.06 13.17
CA LEU A 62 0.61 16.15 12.48
C LEU A 62 0.62 14.83 13.24
N ASN A 63 -0.41 14.58 14.05
CA ASN A 63 -0.48 13.46 14.99
C ASN A 63 0.78 13.37 15.90
N GLY A 64 1.17 14.51 16.48
CA GLY A 64 2.32 14.63 17.39
C GLY A 64 3.67 14.76 16.70
N ILE A 65 3.72 14.79 15.37
CA ILE A 65 4.96 14.91 14.58
C ILE A 65 5.13 16.36 14.15
N PRO A 66 6.24 17.03 14.53
CA PRO A 66 6.48 18.39 14.07
C PRO A 66 6.74 18.41 12.56
N ILE A 67 6.04 19.30 11.86
CA ILE A 67 6.14 19.52 10.42
C ILE A 67 6.26 21.01 10.12
N ALA A 68 6.95 21.33 9.03
CA ALA A 68 6.87 22.63 8.38
C ALA A 68 5.78 22.58 7.32
N ILE A 69 4.85 23.53 7.34
CA ILE A 69 3.72 23.55 6.40
C ILE A 69 3.49 24.95 5.81
N GLY A 70 3.29 24.97 4.49
CA GLY A 70 2.89 26.16 3.73
C GLY A 70 1.54 25.93 3.07
N VAL A 71 0.62 26.88 3.20
CA VAL A 71 -0.72 26.80 2.63
C VAL A 71 -1.01 28.05 1.82
N MET A 72 -1.08 27.88 0.50
CA MET A 72 -1.45 28.96 -0.42
C MET A 72 -2.94 29.28 -0.32
N ASP A 73 -3.28 30.56 -0.53
CA ASP A 73 -4.66 31.03 -0.53
C ASP A 73 -5.06 31.61 -1.88
N PHE A 74 -5.93 30.90 -2.60
CA PHE A 74 -6.42 31.36 -3.90
C PHE A 74 -7.29 32.63 -3.81
N GLN A 75 -7.88 32.93 -2.64
CA GLN A 75 -8.70 34.13 -2.47
C GLN A 75 -7.87 35.41 -2.54
N PHE A 76 -6.56 35.34 -2.23
CA PHE A 76 -5.63 36.46 -2.32
C PHE A 76 -5.05 36.52 -3.74
N MET A 77 -5.54 37.44 -4.56
CA MET A 77 -5.06 37.66 -5.94
C MET A 77 -4.91 36.37 -6.77
N GLY A 78 -5.83 35.41 -6.61
CA GLY A 78 -5.79 34.13 -7.33
C GLY A 78 -4.64 33.23 -6.90
N GLY A 79 -4.12 33.38 -5.68
CA GLY A 79 -3.00 32.58 -5.18
C GLY A 79 -1.70 32.81 -5.95
N SER A 80 -1.59 33.92 -6.68
CA SER A 80 -0.49 34.10 -7.64
C SER A 80 0.84 34.31 -6.92
N MET A 81 1.90 33.68 -7.42
CA MET A 81 3.21 33.71 -6.77
C MET A 81 3.96 35.00 -7.12
N GLY A 82 4.09 35.90 -6.14
CA GLY A 82 4.98 37.08 -6.16
C GLY A 82 6.19 36.89 -5.23
N SER A 83 6.96 37.96 -5.03
CA SER A 83 8.23 37.95 -4.28
C SER A 83 8.06 37.51 -2.83
N VAL A 84 7.00 37.96 -2.15
CA VAL A 84 6.72 37.58 -0.76
C VAL A 84 6.29 36.12 -0.65
N VAL A 85 5.46 35.63 -1.57
CA VAL A 85 5.12 34.19 -1.62
C VAL A 85 6.39 33.35 -1.76
N GLY A 86 7.28 33.77 -2.67
CA GLY A 86 8.56 33.09 -2.87
C GLY A 86 9.48 33.14 -1.65
N GLU A 87 9.64 34.30 -1.02
CA GLU A 87 10.43 34.46 0.20
C GLU A 87 9.89 33.62 1.37
N LYS A 88 8.59 33.69 1.67
CA LYS A 88 7.98 32.93 2.79
C LYS A 88 8.16 31.43 2.60
N ILE A 89 7.94 30.92 1.38
CA ILE A 89 8.15 29.49 1.07
C ILE A 89 9.64 29.13 1.20
N THR A 90 10.55 29.95 0.67
CA THR A 90 11.99 29.71 0.80
C THR A 90 12.43 29.67 2.26
N ARG A 91 12.00 30.63 3.10
CA ARG A 91 12.30 30.63 4.54
C ARG A 91 11.74 29.42 5.26
N LEU A 92 10.52 29.00 4.93
CA LEU A 92 9.93 27.77 5.46
C LEU A 92 10.80 26.55 5.11
N ILE A 93 11.25 26.43 3.85
CA ILE A 93 12.13 25.35 3.42
C ILE A 93 13.45 25.39 4.18
N GLU A 94 14.11 26.54 4.26
CA GLU A 94 15.39 26.70 4.96
C GLU A 94 15.26 26.40 6.46
N TYR A 95 14.18 26.83 7.09
CA TYR A 95 13.87 26.48 8.47
C TYR A 95 13.67 24.97 8.62
N ALA A 96 12.89 24.35 7.74
CA ALA A 96 12.69 22.90 7.73
C ALA A 96 14.02 22.14 7.51
N THR A 97 14.90 22.64 6.63
CA THR A 97 16.27 22.15 6.41
C THR A 97 17.07 22.17 7.71
N ASN A 98 17.09 23.30 8.40
CA ASN A 98 17.88 23.50 9.62
C ASN A 98 17.36 22.70 10.81
N LYS A 99 16.04 22.52 10.90
CA LYS A 99 15.37 21.78 11.97
C LYS A 99 15.12 20.31 11.63
N PHE A 100 15.53 19.86 10.44
CA PHE A 100 15.28 18.52 9.91
C PHE A 100 13.80 18.12 9.95
N LEU A 101 12.92 19.08 9.66
CA LEU A 101 11.47 18.88 9.66
C LEU A 101 11.00 18.41 8.28
N PRO A 102 9.95 17.57 8.22
CA PRO A 102 9.21 17.31 6.98
C PRO A 102 8.54 18.58 6.49
N LEU A 103 8.44 18.70 5.17
CA LEU A 103 7.84 19.84 4.51
C LEU A 103 6.56 19.43 3.79
N ILE A 104 5.49 20.17 4.00
CA ILE A 104 4.22 19.99 3.28
C ILE A 104 3.82 21.35 2.69
N ILE A 105 3.56 21.40 1.38
CA ILE A 105 3.05 22.63 0.75
C ILE A 105 1.73 22.33 0.04
N VAL A 106 0.67 23.04 0.45
CA VAL A 106 -0.64 23.03 -0.21
C VAL A 106 -0.67 24.14 -1.25
N CYS A 107 -0.64 23.72 -2.51
CA CYS A 107 -0.61 24.60 -3.68
C CYS A 107 -2.04 24.97 -4.12
N ALA A 108 -2.25 26.27 -4.32
CA ALA A 108 -3.48 26.84 -4.87
C ALA A 108 -3.10 28.16 -5.57
N SER A 109 -3.02 28.15 -6.89
CA SER A 109 -2.51 29.29 -7.66
C SER A 109 -3.01 29.33 -9.10
N GLY A 110 -3.27 30.54 -9.58
CA GLY A 110 -3.48 30.85 -11.00
C GLY A 110 -2.19 31.07 -11.80
N GLY A 111 -1.02 31.16 -11.16
CA GLY A 111 0.26 31.36 -11.83
C GLY A 111 1.15 32.42 -11.16
N ALA A 112 2.04 33.04 -11.94
CA ALA A 112 2.95 34.08 -11.46
C ALA A 112 2.23 35.44 -11.29
N ARG A 113 2.65 36.25 -10.31
CA ARG A 113 2.13 37.60 -10.08
C ARG A 113 2.68 38.56 -11.14
N MET A 114 1.90 38.83 -12.18
CA MET A 114 2.36 39.65 -13.32
C MET A 114 2.77 41.07 -12.92
N GLN A 115 2.16 41.62 -11.85
CA GLN A 115 2.44 42.95 -11.31
C GLN A 115 3.86 43.10 -10.76
N GLU A 116 4.60 42.01 -10.56
CA GLU A 116 6.02 42.04 -10.17
C GLU A 116 6.95 41.53 -11.29
N GLY A 117 6.41 41.27 -12.49
CA GLY A 117 7.17 40.94 -13.69
C GLY A 117 8.15 39.76 -13.51
N SER A 118 9.42 40.00 -13.85
CA SER A 118 10.48 38.98 -13.78
C SER A 118 10.78 38.53 -12.35
N LEU A 119 10.49 39.34 -11.32
CA LEU A 119 10.70 38.95 -9.93
C LEU A 119 9.84 37.76 -9.55
N SER A 120 8.59 37.73 -10.01
CA SER A 120 7.70 36.57 -9.85
C SER A 120 8.22 35.32 -10.54
N LEU A 121 8.78 35.46 -11.74
CA LEU A 121 9.39 34.33 -12.46
C LEU A 121 10.59 33.77 -11.70
N MET A 122 11.44 34.64 -11.14
CA MET A 122 12.64 34.22 -10.39
C MET A 122 12.30 33.45 -9.10
N GLN A 123 11.10 33.62 -8.54
CA GLN A 123 10.68 32.84 -7.38
C GLN A 123 10.63 31.33 -7.70
N MET A 124 10.33 30.94 -8.94
CA MET A 124 10.40 29.53 -9.36
C MET A 124 11.80 28.95 -9.13
N ALA A 125 12.82 29.66 -9.61
CA ALA A 125 14.22 29.23 -9.48
C ALA A 125 14.67 29.24 -8.02
N LYS A 126 14.31 30.28 -7.26
CA LYS A 126 14.65 30.43 -5.85
C LYS A 126 14.11 29.29 -5.00
N ILE A 127 12.81 29.01 -5.08
CA ILE A 127 12.20 27.93 -4.29
C ILE A 127 12.76 26.57 -4.72
N SER A 128 12.92 26.35 -6.02
CA SER A 128 13.48 25.09 -6.54
C SER A 128 14.92 24.86 -6.07
N SER A 129 15.73 25.92 -5.97
CA SER A 129 17.10 25.83 -5.44
C SER A 129 17.10 25.48 -3.95
N ALA A 130 16.22 26.08 -3.15
CA ALA A 130 16.09 25.76 -1.73
C ALA A 130 15.61 24.29 -1.53
N LEU A 131 14.65 23.85 -2.33
CA LEU A 131 14.20 22.45 -2.35
C LEU A 131 15.32 21.49 -2.76
N TYR A 132 16.16 21.87 -3.72
CA TYR A 132 17.30 21.05 -4.12
C TYR A 132 18.24 20.77 -2.95
N ASP A 133 18.59 21.76 -2.14
CA ASP A 133 19.41 21.55 -0.94
C ASP A 133 18.69 20.67 0.10
N TYR A 134 17.40 20.98 0.37
CA TYR A 134 16.55 20.23 1.30
C TYR A 134 16.45 18.73 0.95
N GLN A 135 16.15 18.40 -0.33
CA GLN A 135 15.97 17.03 -0.78
C GLN A 135 17.30 16.33 -1.11
N SER A 136 18.20 17.00 -1.83
CA SER A 136 19.41 16.36 -2.36
C SER A 136 20.55 16.30 -1.35
N ASN A 137 20.78 17.38 -0.61
CA ASN A 137 21.91 17.45 0.33
C ASN A 137 21.50 16.96 1.72
N LYS A 138 20.32 17.32 2.22
CA LYS A 138 19.85 16.88 3.54
C LYS A 138 19.00 15.60 3.54
N LYS A 139 18.55 15.12 2.37
CA LYS A 139 17.69 13.93 2.25
C LYS A 139 16.43 14.04 3.13
N LEU A 140 15.82 15.23 3.12
CA LEU A 140 14.57 15.51 3.82
C LEU A 140 13.39 15.33 2.86
N PHE A 141 12.20 15.16 3.45
CA PHE A 141 11.02 14.67 2.75
C PHE A 141 10.03 15.81 2.48
N TYR A 142 9.64 15.99 1.23
CA TYR A 142 8.73 17.05 0.79
C TYR A 142 7.46 16.45 0.15
N VAL A 143 6.30 16.84 0.66
CA VAL A 143 4.99 16.54 0.06
C VAL A 143 4.39 17.80 -0.55
N SER A 144 4.10 17.73 -1.85
CA SER A 144 3.28 18.73 -2.54
C SER A 144 1.83 18.28 -2.60
N ILE A 145 0.90 19.14 -2.20
CA ILE A 145 -0.54 18.89 -2.27
C ILE A 145 -1.14 19.89 -3.26
N LEU A 146 -1.63 19.41 -4.39
CA LEU A 146 -2.23 20.22 -5.45
C LEU A 146 -3.72 20.34 -5.24
N THR A 147 -4.20 21.56 -5.15
CA THR A 147 -5.63 21.87 -5.03
C THR A 147 -6.12 22.62 -6.26
N SER A 148 -7.44 22.79 -6.38
CA SER A 148 -8.03 23.51 -7.50
C SER A 148 -8.06 25.03 -7.25
N PRO A 149 -7.51 25.86 -8.15
CA PRO A 149 -6.61 25.52 -9.26
C PRO A 149 -5.13 25.50 -8.84
N THR A 150 -4.29 24.73 -9.53
CA THR A 150 -2.81 24.84 -9.43
C THR A 150 -2.23 24.96 -10.84
N THR A 151 -1.87 26.18 -11.24
CA THR A 151 -1.45 26.46 -12.61
C THR A 151 -0.15 27.25 -12.76
N GLY A 152 0.41 27.23 -13.98
CA GLY A 152 1.50 28.10 -14.38
C GLY A 152 2.80 27.84 -13.62
N GLY A 153 3.40 28.92 -13.11
CA GLY A 153 4.70 28.89 -12.46
C GLY A 153 4.76 27.98 -11.22
N VAL A 154 3.67 27.86 -10.46
CA VAL A 154 3.62 26.95 -9.29
C VAL A 154 3.70 25.49 -9.74
N THR A 155 2.90 25.10 -10.74
CA THR A 155 2.95 23.75 -11.33
C THR A 155 4.31 23.47 -11.97
N ALA A 156 4.94 24.46 -12.61
CA ALA A 156 6.26 24.31 -13.23
C ALA A 156 7.45 24.47 -12.25
N SER A 157 7.20 24.52 -10.95
CA SER A 157 8.25 24.62 -9.93
C SER A 157 7.90 23.75 -8.72
N PHE A 158 7.87 24.30 -7.51
CA PHE A 158 7.72 23.56 -6.25
C PHE A 158 6.46 22.71 -6.18
N GLY A 159 5.40 23.04 -6.93
CA GLY A 159 4.21 22.20 -7.01
C GLY A 159 4.51 20.79 -7.52
N MET A 160 5.45 20.62 -8.46
CA MET A 160 5.82 19.33 -9.08
C MET A 160 7.17 18.78 -8.62
N LEU A 161 7.80 19.36 -7.60
CA LEU A 161 9.10 18.90 -7.08
C LEU A 161 8.98 18.08 -5.79
N GLY A 162 7.77 17.67 -5.41
CA GLY A 162 7.53 16.81 -4.26
C GLY A 162 8.22 15.45 -4.40
N ASP A 163 8.73 14.91 -3.29
CA ASP A 163 9.04 13.47 -3.19
C ASP A 163 7.76 12.64 -3.33
N ILE A 164 6.65 13.23 -2.87
CA ILE A 164 5.27 12.83 -3.18
C ILE A 164 4.49 14.03 -3.67
N ILE A 165 3.70 13.80 -4.70
CA ILE A 165 2.72 14.73 -5.22
C ILE A 165 1.32 14.13 -5.03
N ILE A 166 0.50 14.80 -4.22
CA ILE A 166 -0.89 14.44 -3.97
C ILE A 166 -1.80 15.46 -4.66
N ALA A 167 -2.81 15.00 -5.38
CA ALA A 167 -3.87 15.86 -5.90
C ALA A 167 -5.17 15.67 -5.10
N GLU A 168 -5.95 16.74 -4.93
CA GLU A 168 -7.34 16.62 -4.50
C GLU A 168 -8.24 16.18 -5.68
N PRO A 169 -9.34 15.45 -5.41
CA PRO A 169 -10.30 15.07 -6.45
C PRO A 169 -10.83 16.28 -7.21
N ASN A 170 -11.01 16.12 -8.53
CA ASN A 170 -11.48 17.14 -9.46
C ASN A 170 -10.62 18.41 -9.52
N ALA A 171 -9.38 18.39 -8.99
CA ALA A 171 -8.53 19.58 -9.02
C ALA A 171 -8.12 19.95 -10.45
N TYR A 172 -8.21 21.23 -10.79
CA TYR A 172 -7.73 21.77 -12.06
C TYR A 172 -6.23 22.06 -11.97
N ILE A 173 -5.43 21.28 -12.68
CA ILE A 173 -3.95 21.35 -12.62
C ILE A 173 -3.42 21.49 -14.04
N ALA A 174 -2.64 22.55 -14.30
CA ALA A 174 -2.18 22.83 -15.66
C ALA A 174 -0.96 23.75 -15.71
N PHE A 175 0.01 23.47 -16.57
CA PHE A 175 1.03 24.47 -16.87
C PHE A 175 0.42 25.68 -17.61
N ALA A 176 -0.18 25.43 -18.78
CA ALA A 176 -0.91 26.44 -19.54
C ALA A 176 -2.42 26.28 -19.32
N GLY A 177 -3.10 27.38 -19.01
CA GLY A 177 -4.55 27.38 -18.86
C GLY A 177 -5.28 27.04 -20.15
N LYS A 178 -6.47 26.43 -20.04
CA LYS A 178 -7.31 26.00 -21.17
C LYS A 178 -7.44 27.08 -22.25
N ARG A 179 -7.78 28.30 -21.82
CA ARG A 179 -7.95 29.47 -22.71
C ARG A 179 -6.72 29.72 -23.59
N VAL A 180 -5.51 29.65 -23.03
CA VAL A 180 -4.26 29.93 -23.75
C VAL A 180 -4.02 28.85 -24.80
N ILE A 181 -4.22 27.58 -24.44
CA ILE A 181 -4.04 26.46 -25.36
C ILE A 181 -5.00 26.57 -26.55
N GLU A 182 -6.27 26.88 -26.30
CA GLU A 182 -7.29 27.00 -27.34
C GLU A 182 -6.99 28.16 -28.29
N GLN A 183 -6.55 29.30 -27.76
CA GLN A 183 -6.16 30.47 -28.56
C GLN A 183 -4.91 30.21 -29.42
N THR A 184 -3.91 29.50 -28.89
CA THR A 184 -2.67 29.22 -29.62
C THR A 184 -2.84 28.14 -30.69
N LEU A 185 -3.61 27.09 -30.39
CA LEU A 185 -3.75 25.92 -31.27
C LEU A 185 -4.99 25.99 -32.16
N ASN A 186 -5.89 26.94 -31.93
CA ASN A 186 -7.19 27.08 -32.57
C ASN A 186 -8.00 25.76 -32.57
N LYS A 187 -7.91 25.02 -31.45
CA LYS A 187 -8.55 23.73 -31.21
C LYS A 187 -9.16 23.72 -29.82
N THR A 188 -10.30 23.07 -29.67
CA THR A 188 -10.92 22.87 -28.35
C THR A 188 -10.10 21.90 -27.52
N VAL A 189 -9.86 22.27 -26.26
CA VAL A 189 -9.22 21.38 -25.30
C VAL A 189 -10.29 20.42 -24.78
N PRO A 190 -10.07 19.09 -24.88
CA PRO A 190 -11.03 18.11 -24.39
C PRO A 190 -11.39 18.37 -22.93
N GLU A 191 -12.68 18.27 -22.61
CA GLU A 191 -13.18 18.45 -21.26
C GLU A 191 -12.54 17.42 -20.30
N GLY A 192 -12.18 17.86 -19.10
CA GLY A 192 -11.51 17.01 -18.11
C GLY A 192 -10.03 16.71 -18.37
N SER A 193 -9.44 17.13 -19.50
CA SER A 193 -8.03 16.86 -19.81
C SER A 193 -7.00 17.47 -18.84
N GLN A 194 -7.43 18.43 -18.02
CA GLN A 194 -6.62 19.10 -17.00
C GLN A 194 -7.15 18.83 -15.58
N ALA A 195 -8.06 17.87 -15.43
CA ALA A 195 -8.55 17.42 -14.13
C ALA A 195 -7.59 16.40 -13.52
N ALA A 196 -7.54 16.36 -12.19
CA ALA A 196 -6.68 15.47 -11.41
C ALA A 196 -6.78 14.00 -11.86
N GLU A 197 -7.99 13.50 -12.11
CA GLU A 197 -8.26 12.12 -12.49
C GLU A 197 -7.64 11.75 -13.84
N TYR A 198 -7.76 12.65 -14.83
CA TYR A 198 -7.16 12.44 -16.15
C TYR A 198 -5.63 12.45 -16.08
N LEU A 199 -5.07 13.41 -15.34
CA LEU A 199 -3.62 13.58 -15.19
C LEU A 199 -2.99 12.46 -14.35
N PHE A 200 -3.71 11.93 -13.37
CA PHE A 200 -3.29 10.77 -12.58
C PHE A 200 -3.13 9.52 -13.46
N GLN A 201 -4.05 9.27 -14.40
CA GLN A 201 -3.89 8.19 -15.38
C GLN A 201 -2.68 8.36 -16.31
N LYS A 202 -2.18 9.60 -16.46
CA LYS A 202 -0.94 9.91 -17.20
C LYS A 202 0.32 9.81 -16.33
N GLY A 203 0.18 9.49 -15.04
CA GLY A 203 1.29 9.31 -14.10
C GLY A 203 1.91 10.62 -13.61
N LEU A 204 1.15 11.73 -13.59
CA LEU A 204 1.67 13.02 -13.10
C LEU A 204 1.75 13.10 -11.57
N PHE A 205 0.93 12.34 -10.84
CA PHE A 205 0.83 12.42 -9.39
C PHE A 205 0.86 11.01 -8.77
N ASP A 206 1.26 10.92 -7.51
CA ASP A 206 1.35 9.65 -6.78
C ASP A 206 0.00 9.22 -6.21
N LEU A 207 -0.83 10.18 -5.77
CA LEU A 207 -2.10 9.92 -5.09
C LEU A 207 -3.18 10.95 -5.45
N ILE A 208 -4.44 10.50 -5.46
CA ILE A 208 -5.61 11.37 -5.35
C ILE A 208 -6.25 11.13 -3.98
N VAL A 209 -6.29 12.15 -3.12
CA VAL A 209 -6.80 12.00 -1.75
C VAL A 209 -7.87 13.05 -1.45
N PRO A 210 -9.10 12.64 -1.07
CA PRO A 210 -10.11 13.54 -0.58
C PRO A 210 -9.63 14.33 0.64
N ARG A 211 -10.03 15.60 0.69
CA ARG A 211 -9.57 16.57 1.69
C ARG A 211 -9.68 16.10 3.15
N ASN A 212 -10.81 15.49 3.51
CA ASN A 212 -11.09 14.99 4.85
C ASN A 212 -10.19 13.80 5.25
N LEU A 213 -9.59 13.12 4.28
CA LEU A 213 -8.71 11.97 4.52
C LEU A 213 -7.22 12.35 4.49
N LEU A 214 -6.87 13.57 4.04
CA LEU A 214 -5.48 14.01 3.88
C LEU A 214 -4.68 13.90 5.17
N LYS A 215 -5.19 14.40 6.30
CA LYS A 215 -4.48 14.34 7.59
C LYS A 215 -4.14 12.90 7.98
N GLY A 216 -5.10 11.98 7.81
CA GLY A 216 -4.89 10.54 8.02
C GLY A 216 -3.83 9.96 7.06
N ALA A 217 -3.99 10.22 5.76
CA ALA A 217 -3.09 9.74 4.72
C ALA A 217 -1.64 10.21 4.89
N LEU A 218 -1.43 11.47 5.30
CA LEU A 218 -0.12 12.04 5.59
C LEU A 218 0.50 11.42 6.84
N SER A 219 -0.32 11.09 7.85
CA SER A 219 0.14 10.52 9.11
C SER A 219 0.53 9.05 9.04
N SER A 220 -0.11 8.27 8.15
CA SER A 220 0.10 6.82 8.09
C SER A 220 1.33 6.40 7.26
N GLY A 221 1.98 7.35 6.58
CA GLY A 221 3.14 7.11 5.72
C GLY A 221 2.77 6.56 4.34
N TYR A 222 3.75 6.07 3.57
CA TYR A 222 3.51 5.50 2.24
C TYR A 222 4.57 4.46 1.85
N ASP A 223 4.21 3.61 0.89
CA ASP A 223 5.13 2.64 0.27
C ASP A 223 5.31 3.01 -1.20
N ARG A 224 6.56 3.20 -1.63
CA ARG A 224 6.90 3.36 -3.05
C ARG A 224 7.64 2.12 -3.53
N PHE A 225 7.10 1.49 -4.56
CA PHE A 225 7.70 0.33 -5.22
C PHE A 225 8.16 0.73 -6.63
N ASP A 226 9.47 0.79 -6.86
CA ASP A 226 10.05 1.19 -8.14
C ASP A 226 10.81 0.03 -8.76
N ARG A 227 10.19 -0.60 -9.76
CA ARG A 227 10.76 -1.76 -10.44
C ARG A 227 11.85 -1.39 -11.45
N LYS A 228 11.83 -0.16 -11.96
CA LYS A 228 12.82 0.33 -12.93
C LYS A 228 14.16 0.55 -12.22
N GLU A 229 14.10 1.17 -11.06
CA GLU A 229 15.27 1.40 -10.19
C GLU A 229 15.59 0.19 -9.30
N GLY A 230 14.69 -0.80 -9.21
CA GLY A 230 14.88 -2.01 -8.43
C GLY A 230 14.82 -1.78 -6.92
N ILE A 231 14.11 -0.74 -6.47
CA ILE A 231 14.06 -0.31 -5.07
C ILE A 231 12.65 -0.31 -4.50
N VAL A 232 12.57 -0.55 -3.19
CA VAL A 232 11.37 -0.30 -2.38
C VAL A 232 11.72 0.71 -1.31
N CYS A 233 10.93 1.78 -1.24
CA CYS A 233 11.04 2.79 -0.20
C CYS A 233 9.78 2.70 0.67
N ILE A 234 9.96 2.31 1.92
CA ILE A 234 8.93 2.34 2.94
C ILE A 234 9.14 3.58 3.77
N PHE A 235 8.14 4.45 3.76
CA PHE A 235 8.09 5.61 4.61
C PHE A 235 6.99 5.43 5.65
N ARG A 236 7.38 5.50 6.92
CA ARG A 236 6.45 5.45 8.05
C ARG A 236 6.74 6.58 9.02
N TRP A 237 5.66 7.11 9.55
CA TRP A 237 5.62 8.05 10.65
C TRP A 237 5.12 7.31 11.90
N GLY A 238 5.85 7.41 13.01
CA GLY A 238 5.37 7.08 14.36
C GLY A 238 4.81 5.66 14.56
N PHE A 239 5.55 4.79 15.26
CA PHE A 239 4.90 3.73 16.04
C PHE A 239 4.44 4.32 17.38
N PRO A 240 3.41 3.76 18.04
CA PRO A 240 3.06 4.15 19.41
C PRO A 240 4.31 4.14 20.30
N GLY A 241 4.65 5.30 20.87
CA GLY A 241 5.79 5.47 21.78
C GLY A 241 7.14 5.85 21.16
N LYS A 242 7.26 6.03 19.83
CA LYS A 242 8.49 6.56 19.20
C LYS A 242 8.18 7.53 18.05
N ASN A 243 8.40 8.83 18.28
CA ASN A 243 8.35 9.91 17.28
C ASN A 243 9.58 9.87 16.37
N ARG A 244 9.78 8.78 15.61
CA ARG A 244 10.91 8.66 14.68
C ARG A 244 10.45 8.38 13.25
N ARG A 245 11.06 9.11 12.31
CA ARG A 245 11.00 8.84 10.88
C ARG A 245 11.59 7.44 10.61
N ILE A 246 10.81 6.58 9.98
CA ILE A 246 11.30 5.29 9.47
C ILE A 246 11.27 5.44 7.94
N PHE A 247 12.41 5.86 7.38
CA PHE A 247 12.66 5.74 5.95
C PHE A 247 13.52 4.52 5.74
N LEU A 248 12.94 3.48 5.16
CA LEU A 248 13.65 2.26 4.86
C LEU A 248 13.70 2.07 3.36
N ARG A 249 14.92 1.94 2.84
CA ARG A 249 15.17 1.68 1.43
C ARG A 249 15.76 0.28 1.29
N PHE A 250 15.13 -0.52 0.46
CA PHE A 250 15.53 -1.89 0.18
C PHE A 250 15.70 -2.08 -1.32
N LEU A 251 16.53 -3.05 -1.71
CA LEU A 251 16.54 -3.53 -3.08
C LEU A 251 15.46 -4.60 -3.20
N ILE A 252 14.73 -4.61 -4.32
CA ILE A 252 13.68 -5.61 -4.57
C ILE A 252 14.24 -7.04 -4.47
N LYS A 253 15.49 -7.25 -4.87
CA LYS A 253 16.19 -8.56 -4.78
C LYS A 253 16.37 -9.09 -3.35
N ASP A 254 16.30 -8.21 -2.34
CA ASP A 254 16.48 -8.58 -0.93
C ASP A 254 15.15 -8.94 -0.25
N ILE A 255 14.02 -8.75 -0.94
CA ILE A 255 12.70 -9.14 -0.47
C ILE A 255 12.52 -10.64 -0.71
N GLN A 256 12.18 -11.37 0.35
CA GLN A 256 12.06 -12.83 0.31
C GLN A 256 10.62 -13.29 0.12
N SER A 257 9.68 -12.66 0.81
CA SER A 257 8.27 -13.04 0.79
C SER A 257 7.39 -11.91 1.29
N VAL A 258 6.08 -12.05 1.08
CA VAL A 258 5.04 -11.21 1.68
C VAL A 258 4.16 -12.12 2.52
N ARG A 259 3.82 -11.75 3.76
CA ARG A 259 3.00 -12.57 4.67
C ARG A 259 1.81 -11.80 5.22
N ILE A 260 0.69 -12.47 5.47
CA ILE A 260 -0.45 -11.89 6.20
C ILE A 260 -0.49 -12.55 7.58
N GLU A 261 -0.45 -11.74 8.62
CA GLU A 261 -0.56 -12.18 10.01
C GLU A 261 -1.89 -11.73 10.60
N VAL A 262 -2.61 -12.62 11.29
CA VAL A 262 -3.82 -12.27 12.04
C VAL A 262 -3.38 -11.99 13.48
N LYS A 263 -3.52 -10.75 13.94
CA LYS A 263 -3.31 -10.39 15.34
C LYS A 263 -4.60 -10.54 16.11
N GLU A 264 -4.59 -11.39 17.12
CA GLU A 264 -5.71 -11.59 18.05
C GLU A 264 -5.78 -10.45 19.08
N GLY A 265 -7.01 -10.01 19.36
CA GLY A 265 -7.35 -8.90 20.25
C GLY A 265 -8.86 -8.66 20.26
N ILE A 266 -9.34 -7.62 20.95
CA ILE A 266 -10.79 -7.28 21.00
C ILE A 266 -11.38 -7.12 19.59
N TYR A 267 -10.56 -6.71 18.62
CA TYR A 267 -10.85 -6.75 17.19
C TYR A 267 -9.71 -7.50 16.48
N ALA A 268 -10.02 -8.63 15.85
CA ALA A 268 -9.05 -9.37 15.05
C ALA A 268 -8.60 -8.52 13.85
N ARG A 269 -7.29 -8.25 13.74
CA ARG A 269 -6.74 -7.42 12.67
C ARG A 269 -5.75 -8.21 11.81
N ARG A 270 -5.94 -8.16 10.49
CA ARG A 270 -4.95 -8.67 9.53
C ARG A 270 -3.89 -7.61 9.26
N VAL A 271 -2.63 -8.01 9.25
CA VAL A 271 -1.49 -7.14 8.94
C VAL A 271 -0.65 -7.82 7.87
N LEU A 272 -0.44 -7.12 6.77
CA LEU A 272 0.47 -7.48 5.69
C LEU A 272 1.89 -7.12 6.12
N TYR A 273 2.82 -8.04 5.93
CA TYR A 273 4.24 -7.87 6.21
C TYR A 273 5.06 -8.23 4.97
N MET A 274 6.22 -7.61 4.86
CA MET A 274 7.24 -7.91 3.85
C MET A 274 8.50 -8.40 4.55
N GLU A 275 8.97 -9.59 4.16
CA GLU A 275 10.14 -10.21 4.78
C GLU A 275 11.40 -9.84 4.00
N ILE A 276 12.39 -9.28 4.69
CA ILE A 276 13.62 -8.78 4.08
C ILE A 276 14.81 -9.58 4.58
N ARG A 277 15.63 -10.05 3.64
CA ARG A 277 16.81 -10.85 3.91
C ARG A 277 17.73 -10.11 4.89
N GLY A 278 17.94 -10.71 6.06
CA GLY A 278 18.84 -10.18 7.10
C GLY A 278 18.31 -8.99 7.89
N GLN A 279 17.06 -8.56 7.67
CA GLN A 279 16.45 -7.39 8.34
C GLN A 279 15.09 -7.69 8.97
N GLY A 280 14.48 -8.84 8.65
CA GLY A 280 13.23 -9.32 9.26
C GLY A 280 11.98 -8.72 8.62
N ALA A 281 10.86 -8.82 9.35
CA ALA A 281 9.52 -8.49 8.86
C ALA A 281 9.20 -7.01 9.00
N ILE A 282 8.68 -6.40 7.93
CA ILE A 282 8.22 -5.00 7.94
C ILE A 282 6.72 -4.94 7.68
N PRO A 283 5.92 -4.38 8.60
CA PRO A 283 4.49 -4.23 8.39
C PRO A 283 4.21 -3.19 7.29
N LEU A 284 3.41 -3.61 6.31
CA LEU A 284 2.94 -2.78 5.21
C LEU A 284 1.53 -2.23 5.45
N THR A 285 0.67 -2.96 6.16
CA THR A 285 -0.68 -2.46 6.50
C THR A 285 -0.60 -1.30 7.47
N ARG A 286 -1.26 -0.20 7.13
CA ARG A 286 -1.30 1.01 7.96
C ARG A 286 -2.23 0.84 9.15
N THR A 287 -2.02 1.59 10.24
CA THR A 287 -2.85 1.48 11.46
C THR A 287 -4.29 1.98 11.29
N ASP A 288 -4.54 2.82 10.28
CA ASP A 288 -5.85 3.35 9.88
C ASP A 288 -6.51 2.57 8.72
N GLU A 289 -5.78 1.65 8.07
CA GLU A 289 -6.34 0.78 7.04
C GLU A 289 -7.29 -0.26 7.66
N ASN A 290 -8.59 -0.06 7.44
CA ASN A 290 -9.66 -1.04 7.68
C ASN A 290 -9.97 -1.78 6.38
N LEU A 291 -9.04 -2.64 5.95
CA LEU A 291 -9.27 -3.51 4.79
C LEU A 291 -10.06 -4.75 5.22
N THR A 292 -11.04 -5.13 4.39
CA THR A 292 -11.70 -6.43 4.52
C THR A 292 -10.70 -7.57 4.30
N PRO A 293 -10.98 -8.78 4.79
CA PRO A 293 -10.15 -9.95 4.54
C PRO A 293 -9.80 -10.17 3.06
N GLY A 294 -10.78 -9.99 2.16
CA GLY A 294 -10.61 -10.16 0.72
C GLY A 294 -9.73 -9.08 0.09
N GLU A 295 -9.91 -7.81 0.49
CA GLU A 295 -9.04 -6.71 0.02
C GLU A 295 -7.60 -6.88 0.49
N MET A 296 -7.39 -7.39 1.70
CA MET A 296 -6.05 -7.67 2.22
C MET A 296 -5.36 -8.79 1.42
N GLU A 297 -6.10 -9.85 1.12
CA GLU A 297 -5.60 -10.96 0.30
C GLU A 297 -5.28 -10.52 -1.13
N GLN A 298 -6.16 -9.70 -1.73
CA GLN A 298 -5.93 -9.13 -3.05
C GLN A 298 -4.67 -8.24 -3.07
N LYS A 299 -4.54 -7.32 -2.09
CA LYS A 299 -3.37 -6.44 -1.97
C LYS A 299 -2.08 -7.24 -1.79
N ALA A 300 -2.10 -8.31 -0.99
CA ALA A 300 -0.96 -9.20 -0.83
C ALA A 300 -0.59 -9.92 -2.14
N ALA A 301 -1.59 -10.41 -2.88
CA ALA A 301 -1.39 -11.11 -4.15
C ALA A 301 -0.82 -10.19 -5.24
N GLU A 302 -1.38 -8.98 -5.37
CA GLU A 302 -0.89 -7.96 -6.30
C GLU A 302 0.56 -7.58 -5.99
N LEU A 303 0.87 -7.35 -4.71
CA LEU A 303 2.22 -7.00 -4.27
C LEU A 303 3.22 -8.14 -4.51
N ALA A 304 2.88 -9.37 -4.14
CA ALA A 304 3.72 -10.54 -4.35
C ALA A 304 3.97 -10.79 -5.84
N TYR A 305 2.95 -10.63 -6.67
CA TYR A 305 3.07 -10.71 -8.13
C TYR A 305 4.00 -9.62 -8.69
N PHE A 306 3.83 -8.38 -8.23
CA PHE A 306 4.67 -7.25 -8.63
C PHE A 306 6.15 -7.48 -8.28
N LEU A 307 6.42 -7.91 -7.05
CA LEU A 307 7.76 -8.14 -6.50
C LEU A 307 8.39 -9.47 -6.96
N ARG A 308 7.59 -10.40 -7.51
CA ARG A 308 8.00 -11.78 -7.86
C ARG A 308 8.52 -12.58 -6.66
N VAL A 309 7.86 -12.42 -5.51
CA VAL A 309 8.18 -13.14 -4.27
C VAL A 309 6.97 -14.00 -3.85
N PRO A 310 7.19 -15.14 -3.18
CA PRO A 310 6.10 -15.96 -2.66
C PRO A 310 5.27 -15.22 -1.60
N ILE A 311 4.00 -15.60 -1.48
CA ILE A 311 3.18 -15.24 -0.32
C ILE A 311 3.37 -16.33 0.75
N GLU A 312 3.97 -15.97 1.88
CA GLU A 312 4.02 -16.82 3.06
C GLU A 312 2.71 -16.67 3.85
N GLN A 313 1.67 -17.37 3.38
CA GLN A 313 0.50 -17.64 4.22
C GLN A 313 0.82 -18.84 5.11
N GLY A 314 1.63 -18.60 6.15
CA GLY A 314 1.90 -19.58 7.19
C GLY A 314 0.72 -19.71 8.15
N TYR A 315 -0.47 -20.09 7.66
CA TYR A 315 -1.61 -20.34 8.53
C TYR A 315 -1.20 -21.37 9.60
N GLU A 316 -1.64 -21.20 10.85
CA GLU A 316 -1.45 -22.24 11.87
C GLU A 316 -2.24 -23.52 11.52
N ASN A 317 -3.39 -23.31 10.89
CA ASN A 317 -4.28 -24.33 10.40
C ASN A 317 -4.60 -23.97 8.95
N PRO A 318 -4.51 -24.89 7.97
CA PRO A 318 -4.83 -24.59 6.57
C PRO A 318 -6.33 -24.28 6.35
N ARG A 319 -7.09 -23.91 7.39
CA ARG A 319 -8.47 -23.41 7.33
C ARG A 319 -8.54 -21.91 7.67
N GLU A 320 -9.22 -21.16 6.83
CA GLU A 320 -9.73 -19.83 7.13
C GLU A 320 -10.81 -19.87 8.23
N ALA A 321 -11.08 -18.72 8.86
CA ALA A 321 -12.20 -18.55 9.79
C ALA A 321 -13.59 -18.83 9.16
N THR A 322 -13.68 -18.75 7.83
CA THR A 322 -14.88 -19.13 7.04
C THR A 322 -15.05 -20.64 6.92
N GLY A 323 -14.06 -21.42 7.37
CA GLY A 323 -13.99 -22.86 7.30
C GLY A 323 -13.40 -23.41 5.99
N ARG A 324 -13.04 -22.55 5.03
CA ARG A 324 -12.42 -22.92 3.75
C ARG A 324 -10.97 -23.35 3.92
N ILE A 325 -10.52 -24.32 3.12
CA ILE A 325 -9.12 -24.72 3.07
C ILE A 325 -8.35 -23.78 2.16
N VAL A 326 -7.21 -23.25 2.63
CA VAL A 326 -6.42 -22.25 1.92
C VAL A 326 -5.07 -22.83 1.51
N CYS A 327 -4.70 -22.54 0.27
CA CYS A 327 -3.37 -22.82 -0.27
C CYS A 327 -2.81 -21.51 -0.80
N ALA A 328 -1.57 -21.18 -0.42
CA ALA A 328 -0.91 -19.91 -0.70
C ALA A 328 -0.79 -19.56 -2.21
N ASN A 329 -1.01 -20.54 -3.10
CA ASN A 329 -0.90 -20.40 -4.55
C ASN A 329 -2.17 -20.82 -5.32
N CYS A 330 -3.25 -21.17 -4.62
CA CYS A 330 -4.43 -21.80 -5.22
C CYS A 330 -5.56 -20.78 -5.43
N HIS A 331 -5.36 -19.81 -6.32
CA HIS A 331 -6.31 -18.70 -6.55
C HIS A 331 -7.39 -18.94 -7.62
N LEU A 332 -7.65 -20.19 -8.01
CA LEU A 332 -8.47 -20.45 -9.21
C LEU A 332 -9.54 -21.52 -8.95
N ALA A 333 -10.78 -21.03 -8.78
CA ALA A 333 -12.07 -21.75 -8.81
C ALA A 333 -12.27 -22.90 -7.79
N ASN A 334 -13.39 -22.86 -7.07
CA ASN A 334 -13.85 -23.98 -6.26
C ASN A 334 -14.18 -25.18 -7.19
N LYS A 335 -13.54 -26.33 -6.95
CA LYS A 335 -13.74 -27.57 -7.69
C LYS A 335 -13.99 -28.71 -6.69
N PRO A 336 -14.88 -29.65 -7.00
CA PRO A 336 -15.25 -30.73 -6.08
C PRO A 336 -14.07 -31.64 -5.78
N VAL A 337 -13.99 -32.16 -4.56
CA VAL A 337 -13.05 -33.21 -4.12
C VAL A 337 -13.88 -34.17 -3.29
N ASP A 338 -13.68 -35.47 -3.50
CA ASP A 338 -14.43 -36.50 -2.78
C ASP A 338 -13.52 -37.18 -1.76
N ILE A 339 -14.12 -37.62 -0.64
CA ILE A 339 -13.44 -38.41 0.38
C ILE A 339 -14.28 -39.62 0.73
N GLU A 340 -13.62 -40.77 0.83
CA GLU A 340 -14.18 -42.03 1.27
C GLU A 340 -13.44 -42.48 2.52
N VAL A 341 -14.20 -42.66 3.61
CA VAL A 341 -13.71 -43.07 4.94
C VAL A 341 -14.70 -44.03 5.57
N PRO A 342 -14.26 -44.93 6.47
CA PRO A 342 -15.18 -45.76 7.25
C PRO A 342 -16.13 -44.92 8.09
N GLN A 343 -17.37 -45.37 8.21
CA GLN A 343 -18.38 -44.71 9.05
C GLN A 343 -18.01 -44.72 10.55
N ALA A 344 -17.26 -45.73 10.98
CA ALA A 344 -16.75 -45.88 12.33
C ALA A 344 -15.38 -46.56 12.32
N VAL A 345 -14.52 -46.19 13.26
CA VAL A 345 -13.17 -46.74 13.43
C VAL A 345 -12.98 -47.12 14.90
N LEU A 346 -12.32 -48.25 15.14
CA LEU A 346 -11.99 -48.70 16.48
C LEU A 346 -10.73 -47.97 16.99
N PRO A 347 -10.51 -47.90 18.31
CA PRO A 347 -9.26 -47.40 18.87
C PRO A 347 -8.03 -48.19 18.41
N ASP A 348 -6.88 -47.52 18.27
CA ASP A 348 -5.61 -48.12 17.83
C ASP A 348 -5.73 -48.97 16.55
N THR A 349 -6.50 -48.51 15.57
CA THR A 349 -6.65 -49.20 14.29
C THR A 349 -6.20 -48.35 13.12
N VAL A 350 -5.61 -49.00 12.13
CA VAL A 350 -5.23 -48.38 10.86
C VAL A 350 -6.39 -48.52 9.89
N PHE A 351 -6.80 -47.42 9.26
CA PHE A 351 -7.84 -47.40 8.24
C PHE A 351 -7.45 -46.55 7.03
N GLU A 352 -8.14 -46.78 5.91
CA GLU A 352 -7.95 -46.05 4.67
C GLU A 352 -8.84 -44.81 4.63
N ALA A 353 -8.25 -43.64 4.35
CA ALA A 353 -8.99 -42.46 3.92
C ALA A 353 -8.63 -42.16 2.46
N VAL A 354 -9.56 -42.36 1.54
CA VAL A 354 -9.31 -42.24 0.09
C VAL A 354 -9.82 -40.90 -0.39
N VAL A 355 -8.91 -40.06 -0.92
CA VAL A 355 -9.22 -38.74 -1.46
C VAL A 355 -9.20 -38.80 -2.98
N ARG A 356 -10.30 -38.42 -3.63
CA ARG A 356 -10.44 -38.39 -5.09
C ARG A 356 -10.47 -36.95 -5.59
N ILE A 357 -9.59 -36.65 -6.55
CA ILE A 357 -9.42 -35.31 -7.13
C ILE A 357 -9.82 -35.38 -8.61
N PRO A 358 -11.12 -35.33 -8.94
CA PRO A 358 -11.57 -35.44 -10.33
C PRO A 358 -11.10 -34.25 -11.16
N TYR A 359 -10.50 -34.49 -12.32
CA TYR A 359 -10.16 -33.43 -13.28
C TYR A 359 -10.11 -33.96 -14.71
N ASP A 360 -10.24 -33.07 -15.68
CA ASP A 360 -10.10 -33.43 -17.10
C ASP A 360 -8.61 -33.68 -17.43
N MET A 361 -8.29 -34.94 -17.71
CA MET A 361 -6.95 -35.43 -18.03
C MET A 361 -6.38 -34.86 -19.34
N GLN A 362 -7.22 -34.26 -20.19
CA GLN A 362 -6.78 -33.58 -21.42
C GLN A 362 -6.18 -32.20 -21.14
N LEU A 363 -6.49 -31.60 -19.98
CA LEU A 363 -5.94 -30.31 -19.60
C LEU A 363 -4.42 -30.41 -19.39
N LYS A 364 -3.72 -29.34 -19.76
CA LYS A 364 -2.26 -29.23 -19.61
C LYS A 364 -1.90 -27.97 -18.85
N GLN A 365 -0.92 -28.07 -17.96
CA GLN A 365 -0.31 -26.94 -17.27
C GLN A 365 0.98 -26.52 -17.97
N VAL A 366 1.35 -25.25 -17.85
CA VAL A 366 2.68 -24.78 -18.28
C VAL A 366 3.71 -25.23 -17.24
N LEU A 367 4.73 -25.98 -17.63
CA LEU A 367 5.80 -26.44 -16.76
C LEU A 367 6.85 -25.32 -16.53
N ALA A 368 7.81 -25.54 -15.63
CA ALA A 368 8.88 -24.58 -15.35
C ALA A 368 9.74 -24.25 -16.58
N ASN A 369 9.83 -25.18 -17.53
CA ASN A 369 10.54 -25.01 -18.80
C ASN A 369 9.70 -24.32 -19.89
N GLY A 370 8.51 -23.82 -19.57
CA GLY A 370 7.60 -23.15 -20.51
C GLY A 370 6.79 -24.09 -21.42
N LYS A 371 7.04 -25.40 -21.42
CA LYS A 371 6.27 -26.38 -22.22
C LYS A 371 4.95 -26.76 -21.52
N LYS A 372 3.95 -27.18 -22.30
CA LYS A 372 2.69 -27.72 -21.77
C LYS A 372 2.87 -29.20 -21.37
N GLY A 373 2.56 -29.54 -20.12
CA GLY A 373 2.63 -30.91 -19.58
C GLY A 373 1.39 -31.29 -18.78
N ALA A 374 1.35 -32.54 -18.32
CA ALA A 374 0.25 -33.05 -17.48
C ALA A 374 0.13 -32.28 -16.16
N LEU A 375 -1.09 -32.21 -15.61
CA LEU A 375 -1.33 -31.58 -14.31
C LEU A 375 -0.75 -32.43 -13.18
N ASN A 376 -0.22 -31.75 -12.18
CA ASN A 376 0.04 -32.34 -10.87
C ASN A 376 -1.20 -32.16 -10.00
N VAL A 377 -1.33 -33.03 -9.02
CA VAL A 377 -2.34 -32.93 -7.97
C VAL A 377 -1.67 -33.00 -6.61
N GLY A 378 -2.43 -32.66 -5.58
CA GLY A 378 -2.05 -32.83 -4.20
C GLY A 378 -3.30 -32.76 -3.32
N ALA A 379 -3.15 -33.18 -2.08
CA ALA A 379 -4.24 -33.23 -1.12
C ALA A 379 -3.77 -32.76 0.26
N VAL A 380 -4.71 -32.19 0.99
CA VAL A 380 -4.60 -31.94 2.43
C VAL A 380 -5.77 -32.62 3.12
N LEU A 381 -5.46 -33.36 4.18
CA LEU A 381 -6.41 -34.08 5.01
C LEU A 381 -6.26 -33.59 6.45
N ILE A 382 -7.34 -33.03 6.99
CA ILE A 382 -7.39 -32.48 8.35
C ILE A 382 -8.25 -33.42 9.20
N LEU A 383 -7.58 -34.10 10.13
CA LEU A 383 -8.19 -35.06 11.04
C LEU A 383 -8.34 -34.44 12.45
N PRO A 384 -9.17 -35.04 13.32
CA PRO A 384 -9.25 -34.66 14.72
C PRO A 384 -7.91 -34.85 15.43
N GLU A 385 -7.70 -34.12 16.53
CA GLU A 385 -6.49 -34.31 17.34
C GLU A 385 -6.39 -35.75 17.85
N GLY A 386 -5.16 -36.28 17.88
CA GLY A 386 -4.86 -37.66 18.25
C GLY A 386 -4.72 -38.62 17.06
N PHE A 387 -5.37 -38.35 15.93
CA PHE A 387 -5.15 -39.12 14.70
C PHE A 387 -3.82 -38.73 14.05
N GLU A 388 -3.12 -39.71 13.48
CA GLU A 388 -1.85 -39.47 12.80
C GLU A 388 -1.65 -40.45 11.63
N LEU A 389 -0.63 -40.21 10.81
CA LEU A 389 -0.24 -41.15 9.76
C LEU A 389 0.23 -42.47 10.39
N ALA A 390 -0.27 -43.60 9.87
CA ALA A 390 0.14 -44.90 10.38
C ALA A 390 1.64 -45.15 10.16
N PRO A 391 2.36 -45.69 11.15
CA PRO A 391 3.78 -45.98 10.99
C PRO A 391 3.99 -47.17 10.03
N PRO A 392 5.14 -47.24 9.31
CA PRO A 392 5.34 -48.18 8.20
C PRO A 392 5.19 -49.68 8.53
N ASP A 393 5.36 -50.04 9.80
CA ASP A 393 5.20 -51.39 10.35
C ASP A 393 3.73 -51.78 10.57
N ARG A 394 2.84 -50.80 10.72
CA ARG A 394 1.38 -51.00 10.93
C ARG A 394 0.58 -50.98 9.63
N ILE A 395 1.21 -50.65 8.49
CA ILE A 395 0.54 -50.59 7.17
C ILE A 395 0.56 -51.99 6.53
N SER A 396 -0.63 -52.52 6.19
CA SER A 396 -0.78 -53.82 5.54
C SER A 396 -0.13 -53.85 4.14
N PRO A 397 0.29 -55.04 3.64
CA PRO A 397 0.86 -55.17 2.29
C PRO A 397 -0.06 -54.64 1.19
N GLU A 398 -1.37 -54.92 1.30
CA GLU A 398 -2.41 -54.44 0.37
C GLU A 398 -2.48 -52.90 0.33
N MET A 399 -2.38 -52.26 1.49
CA MET A 399 -2.41 -50.80 1.59
C MET A 399 -1.13 -50.17 1.05
N LYS A 400 0.03 -50.81 1.24
CA LYS A 400 1.31 -50.38 0.64
C LYS A 400 1.24 -50.39 -0.88
N GLU A 401 0.58 -51.38 -1.48
CA GLU A 401 0.39 -51.44 -2.94
C GLU A 401 -0.45 -50.27 -3.45
N LYS A 402 -1.56 -49.93 -2.76
CA LYS A 402 -2.41 -48.77 -3.10
C LYS A 402 -1.69 -47.43 -2.95
N ILE A 403 -0.88 -47.27 -1.89
CA ILE A 403 -0.10 -46.05 -1.64
C ILE A 403 1.00 -45.88 -2.69
N GLY A 404 1.62 -46.97 -3.13
CA GLY A 404 2.75 -46.95 -4.06
C GLY A 404 3.93 -46.13 -3.50
N ASN A 405 4.46 -45.21 -4.30
CA ASN A 405 5.63 -44.40 -3.94
C ASN A 405 5.27 -43.01 -3.38
N LEU A 406 4.06 -42.88 -2.82
CA LEU A 406 3.59 -41.63 -2.23
C LEU A 406 4.25 -41.41 -0.86
N SER A 407 4.66 -40.16 -0.61
CA SER A 407 5.19 -39.72 0.68
C SER A 407 4.27 -38.66 1.25
N PHE A 408 3.88 -38.85 2.52
CA PHE A 408 3.02 -37.94 3.27
C PHE A 408 3.85 -37.19 4.28
N GLN A 409 3.50 -35.93 4.53
CA GLN A 409 4.11 -35.14 5.59
C GLN A 409 3.04 -34.47 6.45
N SER A 410 3.41 -34.09 7.67
CA SER A 410 2.56 -33.26 8.51
C SER A 410 2.68 -31.80 8.07
N TYR A 411 1.57 -31.08 8.01
CA TYR A 411 1.55 -29.66 7.65
C TYR A 411 2.46 -28.79 8.53
N ARG A 412 2.61 -29.19 9.80
CA ARG A 412 3.64 -28.68 10.71
C ARG A 412 4.20 -29.82 11.55
N PRO A 413 5.45 -29.72 12.04
CA PRO A 413 6.05 -30.73 12.92
C PRO A 413 5.20 -31.07 14.15
N ASN A 414 4.47 -30.08 14.69
CA ASN A 414 3.65 -30.24 15.90
C ASN A 414 2.17 -30.59 15.61
N LYS A 415 1.77 -30.73 14.34
CA LYS A 415 0.38 -30.97 13.92
C LYS A 415 0.28 -32.26 13.10
N LYS A 416 0.43 -33.39 13.79
CA LYS A 416 0.43 -34.73 13.18
C LYS A 416 -0.89 -35.15 12.55
N ASN A 417 -1.99 -34.52 12.95
CA ASN A 417 -3.34 -34.77 12.46
C ASN A 417 -3.66 -34.01 11.16
N ILE A 418 -2.75 -33.16 10.66
CA ILE A 418 -2.92 -32.43 9.42
C ILE A 418 -1.91 -32.97 8.42
N LEU A 419 -2.38 -33.75 7.46
CA LEU A 419 -1.56 -34.49 6.52
C LEU A 419 -1.60 -33.85 5.15
N VAL A 420 -0.46 -33.84 4.50
CA VAL A 420 -0.20 -33.08 3.29
C VAL A 420 0.56 -33.95 2.30
N ILE A 421 0.13 -33.92 1.04
CA ILE A 421 0.80 -34.61 -0.05
C ILE A 421 0.70 -33.83 -1.35
N GLY A 422 1.77 -33.83 -2.12
CA GLY A 422 1.88 -33.13 -3.39
C GLY A 422 3.24 -32.45 -3.52
N PRO A 423 3.55 -31.90 -4.69
CA PRO A 423 2.89 -32.18 -5.97
C PRO A 423 3.19 -33.61 -6.45
N VAL A 424 2.16 -34.35 -6.90
CA VAL A 424 2.31 -35.69 -7.50
C VAL A 424 1.67 -35.77 -8.88
N PRO A 425 2.12 -36.65 -9.79
CA PRO A 425 1.56 -36.76 -11.13
C PRO A 425 0.05 -37.10 -11.13
N GLY A 426 -0.79 -36.19 -11.60
CA GLY A 426 -2.25 -36.35 -11.54
C GLY A 426 -2.79 -37.51 -12.36
N GLN A 427 -2.14 -37.86 -13.47
CA GLN A 427 -2.52 -39.01 -14.31
C GLN A 427 -2.42 -40.35 -13.59
N LYS A 428 -1.54 -40.43 -12.58
CA LYS A 428 -1.32 -41.64 -11.79
C LYS A 428 -2.05 -41.60 -10.44
N TYR A 429 -2.16 -40.42 -9.84
CA TYR A 429 -2.60 -40.24 -8.46
C TYR A 429 -3.83 -39.34 -8.35
N SER A 430 -4.82 -39.52 -9.24
CA SER A 430 -6.13 -38.87 -9.11
C SER A 430 -6.92 -39.39 -7.90
N GLU A 431 -6.55 -40.55 -7.39
CA GLU A 431 -7.02 -41.15 -6.15
C GLU A 431 -5.81 -41.35 -5.23
N ILE A 432 -5.92 -40.86 -3.99
CA ILE A 432 -4.85 -40.86 -3.00
C ILE A 432 -5.35 -41.50 -1.71
N THR A 433 -4.75 -42.62 -1.33
CA THR A 433 -5.09 -43.35 -0.11
C THR A 433 -4.17 -42.93 1.03
N PHE A 434 -4.75 -42.34 2.08
CA PHE A 434 -4.04 -41.99 3.31
C PHE A 434 -4.17 -43.15 4.34
N PRO A 435 -3.05 -43.70 4.85
CA PRO A 435 -3.07 -44.67 5.93
C PRO A 435 -3.17 -43.95 7.28
N ILE A 436 -4.32 -43.99 7.93
CA ILE A 436 -4.57 -43.24 9.16
C ILE A 436 -4.60 -44.19 10.36
N LEU A 437 -3.86 -43.85 11.42
CA LEU A 437 -3.93 -44.50 12.71
C LEU A 437 -4.89 -43.72 13.62
N SER A 438 -5.92 -44.41 14.13
CA SER A 438 -6.79 -43.86 15.17
C SER A 438 -6.05 -43.85 16.53
N PRO A 439 -6.34 -42.87 17.40
CA PRO A 439 -5.69 -42.76 18.69
C PRO A 439 -6.02 -43.94 19.62
N ASP A 440 -5.19 -44.14 20.63
CA ASP A 440 -5.39 -45.16 21.67
C ASP A 440 -5.77 -44.49 23.01
N PRO A 441 -7.02 -44.66 23.50
CA PRO A 441 -7.47 -44.17 24.80
C PRO A 441 -6.71 -44.75 25.99
N ALA A 442 -6.10 -45.93 25.84
CA ALA A 442 -5.34 -46.53 26.94
C ALA A 442 -4.05 -45.74 27.23
N THR A 443 -3.48 -45.10 26.21
CA THR A 443 -2.25 -44.31 26.31
C THR A 443 -2.49 -42.80 26.34
N LYS A 444 -3.56 -42.29 25.71
CA LYS A 444 -3.91 -40.87 25.67
C LYS A 444 -5.31 -40.65 26.26
N LYS A 445 -5.36 -40.23 27.54
CA LYS A 445 -6.62 -40.05 28.30
C LYS A 445 -7.51 -38.89 27.82
N ASP A 446 -6.94 -37.94 27.08
CA ASP A 446 -7.64 -36.75 26.57
C ASP A 446 -8.31 -37.01 25.19
N VAL A 447 -8.27 -38.25 24.71
CA VAL A 447 -8.90 -38.66 23.46
C VAL A 447 -10.33 -39.11 23.72
N HIS A 448 -11.27 -38.47 23.02
CA HIS A 448 -12.66 -38.89 23.02
C HIS A 448 -12.99 -39.60 21.69
N PHE A 449 -13.85 -40.62 21.73
CA PHE A 449 -14.35 -41.30 20.53
C PHE A 449 -15.81 -40.89 20.32
N LEU A 450 -16.01 -39.81 19.57
CA LEU A 450 -17.31 -39.21 19.25
C LEU A 450 -17.47 -39.03 17.73
N LYS A 451 -18.51 -38.31 17.31
CA LYS A 451 -18.63 -37.86 15.92
C LYS A 451 -17.68 -36.69 15.68
N TYR A 452 -16.79 -36.86 14.72
CA TYR A 452 -15.83 -35.82 14.34
C TYR A 452 -15.99 -35.40 12.88
N PRO A 453 -15.84 -34.10 12.57
CA PRO A 453 -15.68 -33.67 11.20
C PRO A 453 -14.26 -34.00 10.70
N ILE A 454 -14.18 -34.47 9.45
CA ILE A 454 -12.94 -34.57 8.68
C ILE A 454 -13.02 -33.54 7.56
N TYR A 455 -11.93 -32.85 7.28
CA TYR A 455 -11.88 -31.87 6.19
C TYR A 455 -10.83 -32.29 5.16
N VAL A 456 -11.19 -32.15 3.89
CA VAL A 456 -10.34 -32.52 2.77
C VAL A 456 -10.24 -31.35 1.79
N GLY A 457 -9.04 -31.13 1.28
CA GLY A 457 -8.77 -30.19 0.20
C GLY A 457 -7.89 -30.85 -0.85
N GLY A 458 -8.08 -30.47 -2.12
CA GLY A 458 -7.28 -30.97 -3.22
C GLY A 458 -6.94 -29.87 -4.22
N ASN A 459 -5.70 -29.86 -4.69
CA ASN A 459 -5.21 -28.91 -5.70
C ASN A 459 -4.99 -29.62 -7.04
N ARG A 460 -5.12 -28.84 -8.13
CA ARG A 460 -4.87 -29.27 -9.51
C ARG A 460 -3.99 -28.25 -10.19
N GLY A 461 -2.90 -28.67 -10.81
CA GLY A 461 -1.98 -27.80 -11.53
C GLY A 461 -0.96 -27.09 -10.63
N ARG A 462 -0.68 -25.82 -10.92
CA ARG A 462 0.48 -25.07 -10.39
C ARG A 462 0.36 -24.62 -8.93
N GLY A 463 -0.82 -24.65 -8.32
CA GLY A 463 -0.94 -24.38 -6.88
C GLY A 463 -0.35 -25.56 -6.15
N GLN A 464 0.96 -25.55 -5.89
CA GLN A 464 1.65 -26.72 -5.35
C GLN A 464 1.54 -26.71 -3.83
N ILE A 465 1.03 -27.81 -3.30
CA ILE A 465 1.17 -28.15 -1.91
C ILE A 465 2.58 -28.72 -1.78
N TYR A 466 3.53 -27.92 -1.31
CA TYR A 466 4.84 -28.43 -0.95
C TYR A 466 4.80 -28.83 0.51
N PRO A 467 5.10 -30.09 0.83
CA PRO A 467 5.17 -30.54 2.20
C PRO A 467 6.39 -29.95 2.93
#